data_AF-A0A9P8IRK2-F1
#
_entry.id   AF-A0A9P8IRK2-F1
#
_cell.length_a   1.000
_cell.length_b   1.000
_cell.length_c   1.000
_cell.angle_alpha   90.00
_cell.angle_beta   90.00
_cell.angle_gamma   90.00
#
_symmetry.space_group_name_H-M   'P 1'
#
loop_
_entity.id
_entity.type
_entity.pdbx_description
1 polymer ?
#
loop_
_entity_poly.entity_id
_entity_poly.type
_entity_poly.pdbx_seq_one_letter_code
_entity_poly.pdbx_strand_id
1 'polypeptide(L)'
;MPKQEHFWPNLKALAENNGIANLETLGLECVVCTDSFHYRGPSDDEIQTPRRPRVLPCGHILCARCLLAYYDTGDSRCPICRTELMHDCGHAHTGMPLPLIPVNMGKLPPVLAQGGGMPRGCGPCGILGLQGLFERELRSSPDIAEELKGEYLGIGITLYNTDEYYSREIIGPVLEIEAPTCIKNMISEIVDYAVRSQRRNQVWLEADFSSMKIRVLHFKPELLSQVEEPPAEQEMAPQDDN
;
A
#
# COMPACT_ATOMS: atom_id res chain seq x y z
N MET A 1 -28.12 5.30 27.62
CA MET A 1 -26.91 4.91 26.85
C MET A 1 -26.21 6.19 26.41
N PRO A 2 -24.87 6.25 26.41
CA PRO A 2 -24.18 7.41 25.83
C PRO A 2 -24.63 7.55 24.36
N LYS A 3 -24.83 8.79 23.90
CA LYS A 3 -25.13 9.05 22.48
C LYS A 3 -23.99 8.48 21.64
N GLN A 4 -24.30 7.69 20.62
CA GLN A 4 -23.29 7.21 19.69
C GLN A 4 -22.61 8.41 19.03
N GLU A 5 -21.27 8.37 18.98
CA GLU A 5 -20.45 9.40 18.36
C GLU A 5 -19.75 8.79 17.14
N HIS A 6 -20.12 9.27 15.96
CA HIS A 6 -19.65 8.76 14.67
C HIS A 6 -18.72 9.74 13.96
N PHE A 7 -18.35 10.84 14.62
CA PHE A 7 -17.37 11.81 14.16
C PHE A 7 -16.07 11.65 14.96
N TRP A 8 -15.00 11.27 14.25
CA TRP A 8 -13.71 10.91 14.84
C TRP A 8 -13.13 11.97 15.78
N PRO A 9 -13.07 13.27 15.43
CA PRO A 9 -12.57 14.29 16.36
C PRO A 9 -13.30 14.32 17.71
N ASN A 10 -14.62 14.16 17.70
CA ASN A 10 -15.42 14.13 18.93
C ASN A 10 -15.22 12.83 19.70
N LEU A 11 -15.22 11.68 19.00
CA LEU A 11 -14.99 10.37 19.61
C LEU A 11 -13.63 10.31 20.28
N LYS A 12 -12.60 10.84 19.61
CA LYS A 12 -11.23 10.95 20.13
C LYS A 12 -11.21 11.79 21.40
N ALA A 13 -11.78 13.00 21.37
CA ALA A 13 -11.84 13.87 22.54
C ALA A 13 -12.62 13.23 23.70
N LEU A 14 -13.72 12.54 23.41
CA LEU A 14 -14.49 11.79 24.42
C LEU A 14 -13.63 10.70 25.05
N ALA A 15 -12.90 9.91 24.25
CA ALA A 15 -12.06 8.84 24.76
C ALA A 15 -10.90 9.35 25.62
N GLU A 16 -10.23 10.42 25.19
CA GLU A 16 -9.15 11.07 25.92
C GLU A 16 -9.64 11.67 27.25
N ASN A 17 -10.75 12.42 27.22
CA ASN A 17 -11.30 13.07 28.42
C ASN A 17 -11.84 12.10 29.48
N ASN A 18 -12.27 10.91 29.06
CA ASN A 18 -12.85 9.90 29.95
C ASN A 18 -11.91 8.72 30.24
N GLY A 19 -10.65 8.76 29.78
CA GLY A 19 -9.67 7.70 30.03
C GLY A 19 -10.06 6.34 29.44
N ILE A 20 -10.72 6.32 28.28
CA ILE A 20 -11.18 5.08 27.65
C ILE A 20 -9.97 4.29 27.13
N ALA A 21 -9.74 3.11 27.71
CA ALA A 21 -8.60 2.26 27.35
C ALA A 21 -8.75 1.56 25.99
N ASN A 22 -9.98 1.28 25.55
CA ASN A 22 -10.27 0.65 24.27
C ASN A 22 -11.64 1.13 23.73
N LEU A 23 -11.69 1.68 22.52
CA LEU A 23 -12.93 2.15 21.88
C LEU A 23 -13.94 1.04 21.56
N GLU A 24 -13.51 -0.21 21.48
CA GLU A 24 -14.39 -1.37 21.32
C GLU A 24 -15.43 -1.47 22.46
N THR A 25 -15.07 -1.02 23.67
CA THR A 25 -15.98 -1.08 24.84
C THR A 25 -17.14 -0.11 24.75
N LEU A 26 -17.09 0.85 23.82
CA LEU A 26 -18.17 1.81 23.58
C LEU A 26 -19.33 1.21 22.79
N GLY A 27 -19.17 0.01 22.19
CA GLY A 27 -20.24 -0.64 21.43
C GLY A 27 -20.71 0.21 20.25
N LEU A 28 -19.78 0.82 19.51
CA LEU A 28 -20.13 1.70 18.39
C LEU A 28 -20.74 0.89 17.24
N GLU A 29 -21.72 1.50 16.58
CA GLU A 29 -22.42 0.93 15.43
C GLU A 29 -22.19 1.77 14.18
N CYS A 30 -22.42 1.15 13.02
CA CYS A 30 -22.42 1.85 11.75
C CYS A 30 -23.72 2.63 11.59
N VAL A 31 -23.65 3.96 11.40
CA VAL A 31 -24.86 4.79 11.20
C VAL A 31 -25.66 4.44 9.94
N VAL A 32 -25.04 3.75 8.97
CA VAL A 32 -25.71 3.35 7.71
C VAL A 32 -26.53 2.08 7.86
N CYS A 33 -25.95 1.01 8.44
CA CYS A 33 -26.64 -0.28 8.57
C CYS A 33 -27.13 -0.61 9.99
N THR A 34 -26.86 0.27 10.96
CA THR A 34 -27.22 0.11 12.39
C THR A 34 -26.64 -1.13 13.07
N ASP A 35 -25.72 -1.81 12.40
CA ASP A 35 -25.03 -2.97 12.95
C ASP A 35 -23.78 -2.57 13.74
N SER A 36 -23.43 -3.36 14.76
CA SER A 36 -22.16 -3.24 15.48
C SER A 36 -20.96 -3.49 14.58
N PHE A 37 -19.85 -2.78 14.87
CA PHE A 37 -18.60 -2.98 14.16
C PHE A 37 -17.93 -4.32 14.50
N HIS A 38 -17.22 -4.89 13.51
CA HIS A 38 -16.36 -6.05 13.72
C HIS A 38 -14.91 -5.58 13.86
N TYR A 39 -14.34 -5.69 15.05
CA TYR A 39 -13.01 -5.16 15.37
C TYR A 39 -11.86 -6.16 15.15
N ARG A 40 -12.13 -7.47 15.15
CA ARG A 40 -11.13 -8.55 15.00
C ARG A 40 -11.57 -9.62 14.00
N GLY A 41 -10.58 -10.35 13.47
CA GLY A 41 -10.77 -11.56 12.65
C GLY A 41 -11.13 -11.28 11.17
N PRO A 42 -10.90 -12.25 10.26
CA PRO A 42 -11.78 -12.40 9.11
C PRO A 42 -13.21 -12.63 9.63
N SER A 43 -14.23 -12.14 8.92
CA SER A 43 -15.60 -12.55 9.25
C SER A 43 -15.71 -14.07 9.18
N ASP A 44 -16.46 -14.68 10.09
CA ASP A 44 -16.76 -16.13 10.02
C ASP A 44 -17.44 -16.52 8.69
N ASP A 45 -18.01 -15.54 7.98
CA ASP A 45 -18.33 -15.61 6.56
C ASP A 45 -17.14 -15.09 5.72
N GLU A 46 -16.35 -16.00 5.13
CA GLU A 46 -15.31 -15.67 4.15
C GLU A 46 -15.86 -14.99 2.88
N ILE A 47 -17.18 -15.01 2.69
CA ILE A 47 -17.88 -14.52 1.49
C ILE A 47 -18.15 -12.99 1.56
N GLN A 48 -18.18 -12.38 2.75
CA GLN A 48 -18.58 -10.97 2.91
C GLN A 48 -17.43 -10.09 3.39
N THR A 49 -17.34 -8.86 2.84
CA THR A 49 -16.41 -7.85 3.35
C THR A 49 -16.67 -7.60 4.84
N PRO A 50 -15.65 -7.67 5.71
CA PRO A 50 -15.84 -7.55 7.14
C PRO A 50 -16.34 -6.14 7.51
N ARG A 51 -17.19 -6.04 8.54
CA ARG A 51 -17.76 -4.77 9.06
C ARG A 51 -16.75 -3.97 9.89
N ARG A 52 -15.49 -3.93 9.46
CA ARG A 52 -14.42 -3.21 10.15
C ARG A 52 -14.67 -1.69 10.08
N PRO A 53 -14.55 -0.96 11.20
CA PRO A 53 -14.77 0.47 11.21
C PRO A 53 -13.62 1.20 10.49
N ARG A 54 -14.00 2.12 9.61
CA ARG A 54 -13.12 3.02 8.87
C ARG A 54 -13.44 4.45 9.24
N VAL A 55 -12.40 5.24 9.50
CA VAL A 55 -12.48 6.68 9.66
C VAL A 55 -12.15 7.31 8.31
N LEU A 56 -13.09 8.07 7.75
CA LEU A 56 -12.90 8.79 6.50
C LEU A 56 -12.11 10.10 6.72
N PRO A 57 -11.48 10.66 5.67
CA PRO A 57 -10.76 11.93 5.76
C PRO A 57 -11.61 13.12 6.24
N CYS A 58 -12.92 13.08 5.99
CA CYS A 58 -13.86 14.07 6.51
C CYS A 58 -14.13 13.92 8.02
N GLY A 59 -13.76 12.79 8.63
CA GLY A 59 -13.96 12.48 10.06
C GLY A 59 -15.07 11.49 10.36
N HIS A 60 -15.92 11.13 9.39
CA HIS A 60 -17.02 10.19 9.64
C HIS A 60 -16.56 8.74 9.74
N ILE A 61 -17.21 7.99 10.63
CA ILE A 61 -16.92 6.59 10.92
C ILE A 61 -18.02 5.69 10.33
N LEU A 62 -17.63 4.73 9.50
CA LEU A 62 -18.52 3.79 8.81
C LEU A 62 -17.91 2.39 8.80
N CYS A 63 -18.73 1.35 8.60
CA CYS A 63 -18.18 0.01 8.36
C CYS A 63 -17.72 -0.12 6.91
N ALA A 64 -16.59 -0.81 6.68
CA ALA A 64 -16.00 -0.98 5.36
C ALA A 64 -17.00 -1.54 4.35
N ARG A 65 -17.83 -2.49 4.75
CA ARG A 65 -18.90 -3.05 3.90
C ARG A 65 -19.88 -2.01 3.37
N CYS A 66 -20.40 -1.13 4.23
CA CYS A 66 -21.34 -0.09 3.80
C CYS A 66 -20.65 0.96 2.93
N LEU A 67 -19.39 1.28 3.24
CA LEU A 67 -18.61 2.23 2.47
C LEU A 67 -18.38 1.72 1.03
N LEU A 68 -17.92 0.48 0.88
CA LEU A 68 -17.66 -0.10 -0.45
C LEU A 68 -18.95 -0.28 -1.24
N ALA A 69 -20.01 -0.82 -0.64
CA ALA A 69 -21.31 -0.95 -1.31
C ALA A 69 -21.89 0.40 -1.76
N TYR A 70 -21.60 1.47 -1.02
CA TYR A 70 -21.98 2.82 -1.42
C TYR A 70 -21.13 3.32 -2.59
N TYR A 71 -19.82 3.07 -2.60
CA TYR A 71 -18.95 3.42 -3.73
C TYR A 71 -19.27 2.63 -5.01
N ASP A 72 -19.79 1.41 -4.90
CA ASP A 72 -20.28 0.62 -6.04
C ASP A 72 -21.48 1.28 -6.76
N THR A 73 -22.14 2.27 -6.13
CA THR A 73 -23.17 3.08 -6.79
C THR A 73 -22.61 4.16 -7.72
N GLY A 74 -21.29 4.36 -7.72
CA GLY A 74 -20.58 5.36 -8.52
C GLY A 74 -20.40 6.72 -7.83
N ASP A 75 -20.81 6.88 -6.57
CA ASP A 75 -20.57 8.11 -5.80
C ASP A 75 -19.29 7.97 -4.96
N SER A 76 -18.39 8.95 -5.03
CA SER A 76 -17.10 9.01 -4.29
C SER A 76 -17.18 9.85 -3.02
N ARG A 77 -18.30 10.51 -2.74
CA ARG A 77 -18.45 11.41 -1.59
C ARG A 77 -18.75 10.65 -0.32
N CYS A 78 -18.46 11.25 0.82
CA CYS A 78 -18.93 10.71 2.10
C CYS A 78 -20.47 10.54 2.10
N PRO A 79 -21.03 9.37 2.47
CA PRO A 79 -22.48 9.17 2.51
C PRO A 79 -23.19 9.99 3.59
N ILE A 80 -22.43 10.56 4.55
CA ILE A 80 -22.99 11.35 5.66
C ILE A 80 -22.92 12.85 5.36
N CYS A 81 -21.72 13.40 5.11
CA CYS A 81 -21.54 14.84 4.91
C CYS A 81 -21.31 15.28 3.47
N ARG A 82 -21.30 14.34 2.51
CA ARG A 82 -21.13 14.60 1.07
C ARG A 82 -19.79 15.26 0.69
N THR A 83 -18.81 15.31 1.60
CA THR A 83 -17.44 15.75 1.29
C THR A 83 -16.85 14.86 0.20
N GLU A 84 -16.21 15.47 -0.79
CA GLU A 84 -15.51 14.77 -1.87
C GLU A 84 -14.32 13.98 -1.30
N LEU A 85 -14.29 12.67 -1.56
CA LEU A 85 -13.25 11.76 -1.07
C LEU A 85 -12.59 11.01 -2.23
N MET A 86 -12.44 11.65 -3.39
CA MET A 86 -11.76 11.05 -4.55
C MET A 86 -10.29 11.45 -4.58
N HIS A 87 -9.43 10.49 -4.89
CA HIS A 87 -8.04 10.75 -5.25
C HIS A 87 -7.94 11.33 -6.68
N ASP A 88 -6.82 11.97 -7.02
CA ASP A 88 -6.55 12.43 -8.40
C ASP A 88 -6.52 11.27 -9.40
N CYS A 89 -6.25 10.03 -8.94
CA CYS A 89 -6.33 8.83 -9.76
C CYS A 89 -7.76 8.35 -10.07
N GLY A 90 -8.79 9.07 -9.63
CA GLY A 90 -10.21 8.77 -9.89
C GLY A 90 -10.83 7.71 -8.96
N HIS A 91 -10.06 7.15 -8.03
CA HIS A 91 -10.56 6.18 -7.06
C HIS A 91 -11.02 6.86 -5.77
N ALA A 92 -12.06 6.32 -5.14
CA ALA A 92 -12.55 6.83 -3.86
C ALA A 92 -11.66 6.37 -2.69
N HIS A 93 -11.45 7.28 -1.74
CA HIS A 93 -10.67 7.08 -0.53
C HIS A 93 -11.48 6.25 0.48
N THR A 94 -10.92 5.13 0.94
CA THR A 94 -11.61 4.15 1.81
C THR A 94 -11.40 4.39 3.31
N GLY A 95 -10.65 5.45 3.64
CA GLY A 95 -10.37 5.87 5.00
C GLY A 95 -9.25 5.05 5.64
N MET A 96 -9.04 5.24 6.93
CA MET A 96 -8.08 4.47 7.72
C MET A 96 -8.83 3.63 8.78
N PRO A 97 -8.27 2.49 9.25
CA PRO A 97 -8.86 1.75 10.36
C PRO A 97 -9.07 2.63 11.59
N LEU A 98 -10.18 2.44 12.31
CA LEU A 98 -10.40 3.12 13.59
C LEU A 98 -9.34 2.69 14.62
N PRO A 99 -8.53 3.60 15.18
CA PRO A 99 -7.55 3.26 16.21
C PRO A 99 -8.25 2.93 17.53
N LEU A 100 -8.21 1.66 17.93
CA LEU A 100 -8.96 1.17 19.08
C LEU A 100 -8.36 1.58 20.43
N ILE A 101 -7.05 1.77 20.50
CA ILE A 101 -6.33 2.06 21.75
C ILE A 101 -5.70 3.45 21.74
N PRO A 102 -5.62 4.15 22.89
CA PRO A 102 -5.14 5.53 22.98
C PRO A 102 -3.79 5.81 22.30
N VAL A 103 -2.81 4.93 22.47
CA VAL A 103 -1.47 5.08 21.87
C VAL A 103 -1.49 5.15 20.33
N ASN A 104 -2.54 4.63 19.70
CA ASN A 104 -2.71 4.66 18.25
C ASN A 104 -3.61 5.81 17.76
N MET A 105 -4.33 6.52 18.64
CA MET A 105 -5.25 7.59 18.23
C MET A 105 -4.53 8.77 17.59
N GLY A 106 -3.28 9.03 17.98
CA GLY A 106 -2.44 10.04 17.34
C GLY A 106 -1.96 9.67 15.94
N LYS A 107 -2.17 8.44 15.45
CA LYS A 107 -1.74 8.00 14.11
C LYS A 107 -2.69 8.44 13.00
N LEU A 108 -3.93 8.80 13.33
CA LEU A 108 -4.83 9.39 12.35
C LEU A 108 -4.45 10.87 12.14
N PRO A 109 -4.30 11.32 10.89
CA PRO A 109 -4.07 12.72 10.60
C PRO A 109 -5.30 13.58 10.98
N PRO A 110 -5.15 14.91 11.08
CA PRO A 110 -6.29 15.81 11.16
C PRO A 110 -7.29 15.53 10.04
N VAL A 111 -8.58 15.72 10.32
CA VAL A 111 -9.59 15.66 9.26
C VAL A 111 -9.36 16.79 8.25
N LEU A 112 -9.93 16.68 7.06
CA LEU A 112 -9.78 17.68 5.99
C LEU A 112 -10.11 19.11 6.47
N ALA A 113 -11.20 19.27 7.24
CA ALA A 113 -11.61 20.56 7.79
C ALA A 113 -10.62 21.15 8.81
N GLN A 114 -9.67 20.36 9.31
CA GLN A 114 -8.62 20.75 10.25
C GLN A 114 -7.24 20.81 9.57
N GLY A 115 -7.19 20.82 8.23
CA GLY A 115 -5.95 20.97 7.46
C GLY A 115 -5.22 19.65 7.15
N GLY A 116 -5.85 18.49 7.38
CA GLY A 116 -5.34 17.23 6.85
C GLY A 116 -5.45 17.16 5.33
N GLY A 117 -4.47 16.53 4.68
CA GLY A 117 -4.46 16.31 3.24
C GLY A 117 -4.86 14.89 2.84
N MET A 118 -5.21 14.70 1.57
CA MET A 118 -5.29 13.37 0.95
C MET A 118 -4.13 13.17 -0.02
N PRO A 119 -3.63 11.94 -0.17
CA PRO A 119 -2.61 11.64 -1.17
C PRO A 119 -3.23 11.69 -2.57
N ARG A 120 -2.42 12.06 -3.56
CA ARG A 120 -2.86 12.16 -4.97
C ARG A 120 -3.38 10.84 -5.54
N GLY A 121 -2.80 9.71 -5.13
CA GLY A 121 -3.22 8.38 -5.54
C GLY A 121 -3.69 7.54 -4.35
N CYS A 122 -4.61 6.62 -4.61
CA CYS A 122 -4.89 5.54 -3.67
C CYS A 122 -3.68 4.62 -3.50
N GLY A 123 -3.66 3.78 -2.46
CA GLY A 123 -2.56 2.84 -2.19
C GLY A 123 -2.07 2.06 -3.44
N PRO A 124 -2.96 1.32 -4.13
CA PRO A 124 -2.60 0.57 -5.34
C PRO A 124 -2.04 1.44 -6.47
N CYS A 125 -2.66 2.58 -6.78
CA CYS A 125 -2.17 3.48 -7.83
C CYS A 125 -0.82 4.12 -7.46
N GLY A 126 -0.60 4.41 -6.18
CA GLY A 126 0.69 4.88 -5.68
C GLY A 126 1.79 3.83 -5.89
N ILE A 127 1.51 2.57 -5.57
CA ILE A 127 2.44 1.43 -5.77
C ILE A 127 2.76 1.24 -7.26
N LEU A 128 1.74 1.23 -8.12
CA LEU A 128 1.94 1.14 -9.58
C LEU A 128 2.76 2.32 -10.11
N GLY A 129 2.52 3.53 -9.60
CA GLY A 129 3.29 4.72 -9.94
C GLY A 129 4.76 4.59 -9.53
N LEU A 130 5.04 4.06 -8.34
CA LEU A 130 6.39 3.78 -7.86
C LEU A 130 7.08 2.72 -8.72
N GLN A 131 6.42 1.60 -9.00
CA GLN A 131 6.96 0.56 -9.89
C GLN A 131 7.31 1.14 -11.26
N GLY A 132 6.42 1.92 -11.88
CA GLY A 132 6.67 2.55 -13.18
C GLY A 132 7.82 3.57 -13.18
N LEU A 133 7.98 4.32 -12.07
CA LEU A 133 9.12 5.22 -11.88
C LEU A 133 10.44 4.44 -11.82
N PHE A 134 10.53 3.44 -10.94
CA PHE A 134 11.75 2.65 -10.78
C PHE A 134 12.08 1.81 -12.01
N GLU A 135 11.11 1.24 -12.71
CA GLU A 135 11.34 0.53 -13.97
C GLU A 135 11.91 1.42 -15.08
N ARG A 136 11.52 2.70 -15.10
CA ARG A 136 12.07 3.66 -16.05
C ARG A 136 13.55 3.89 -15.77
N GLU A 137 13.88 4.13 -14.50
CA GLU A 137 15.25 4.38 -14.05
C GLU A 137 16.15 3.16 -14.16
N LEU A 138 15.63 1.96 -13.89
CA LEU A 138 16.33 0.69 -14.11
C LEU A 138 16.75 0.54 -15.58
N ARG A 139 15.81 0.75 -16.51
CA ARG A 139 16.09 0.60 -17.95
C ARG A 139 17.10 1.60 -18.47
N SER A 140 17.16 2.81 -17.90
CA SER A 140 18.15 3.83 -18.27
C SER A 140 19.45 3.75 -17.48
N SER A 141 19.56 2.86 -16.49
CA SER A 141 20.73 2.81 -15.62
C SER A 141 21.96 2.24 -16.35
N PRO A 142 23.09 2.97 -16.36
CA PRO A 142 24.34 2.45 -16.92
C PRO A 142 24.99 1.38 -16.04
N ASP A 143 24.61 1.31 -14.76
CA ASP A 143 25.25 0.44 -13.76
C ASP A 143 24.68 -1.00 -13.76
N ILE A 144 23.70 -1.28 -14.61
CA ILE A 144 23.14 -2.62 -14.80
C ILE A 144 23.80 -3.27 -16.00
N ALA A 145 24.27 -4.51 -15.85
CA ALA A 145 24.80 -5.29 -16.96
C ALA A 145 23.75 -5.45 -18.08
N GLU A 146 24.16 -5.34 -19.35
CA GLU A 146 23.24 -5.42 -20.50
C GLU A 146 22.46 -6.74 -20.54
N GLU A 147 23.06 -7.85 -20.12
CA GLU A 147 22.40 -9.16 -20.02
C GLU A 147 21.24 -9.21 -19.02
N LEU A 148 21.27 -8.37 -17.98
CA LEU A 148 20.21 -8.24 -16.99
C LEU A 148 19.14 -7.24 -17.46
N LYS A 149 19.43 -6.40 -18.45
CA LYS A 149 18.46 -5.45 -18.98
C LYS A 149 17.45 -6.15 -19.87
N GLY A 150 16.21 -5.66 -19.85
CA GLY A 150 15.16 -6.16 -20.72
C GLY A 150 13.82 -6.29 -20.01
N GLU A 151 12.95 -7.10 -20.58
CA GLU A 151 11.58 -7.28 -20.12
C GLU A 151 11.48 -8.01 -18.75
N TYR A 152 12.52 -8.76 -18.38
CA TYR A 152 12.57 -9.54 -17.14
C TYR A 152 13.13 -8.79 -15.94
N LEU A 153 13.65 -7.57 -16.15
CA LEU A 153 14.09 -6.71 -15.07
C LEU A 153 12.91 -5.89 -14.53
N GLY A 154 12.74 -5.87 -13.21
CA GLY A 154 11.66 -5.14 -12.58
C GLY A 154 11.86 -4.92 -11.09
N ILE A 155 10.75 -4.60 -10.42
CA ILE A 155 10.73 -4.14 -9.04
C ILE A 155 9.73 -4.95 -8.23
N GLY A 156 10.15 -5.38 -7.05
CA GLY A 156 9.27 -5.86 -5.98
C GLY A 156 9.14 -4.81 -4.90
N ILE A 157 7.91 -4.49 -4.51
CA ILE A 157 7.60 -3.63 -3.37
C ILE A 157 6.91 -4.48 -2.32
N THR A 158 7.43 -4.48 -1.09
CA THR A 158 6.80 -5.15 0.05
C THR A 158 6.29 -4.09 1.03
N LEU A 159 5.02 -4.20 1.42
CA LEU A 159 4.38 -3.40 2.47
C LEU A 159 3.92 -4.30 3.61
N TYR A 160 3.81 -3.77 4.83
CA TYR A 160 3.36 -4.50 6.02
C TYR A 160 4.14 -5.79 6.34
N ASN A 161 5.32 -5.95 5.75
CA ASN A 161 6.11 -7.18 5.74
C ASN A 161 5.45 -8.42 5.10
N THR A 162 4.24 -8.29 4.53
CA THR A 162 3.47 -9.42 3.97
C THR A 162 2.92 -9.17 2.58
N ASP A 163 2.63 -7.91 2.25
CA ASP A 163 1.96 -7.57 1.00
C ASP A 163 3.00 -7.29 -0.07
N GLU A 164 3.14 -8.22 -1.01
CA GLU A 164 4.14 -8.14 -2.07
C GLU A 164 3.51 -7.72 -3.40
N TYR A 165 4.11 -6.72 -4.02
CA TYR A 165 3.68 -6.13 -5.28
C TYR A 165 4.82 -6.20 -6.28
N TYR A 166 4.60 -6.92 -7.37
CA TYR A 166 5.60 -7.12 -8.41
C TYR A 166 5.23 -6.38 -9.67
N SER A 167 6.23 -5.79 -10.32
CA SER A 167 6.01 -5.04 -11.57
C SER A 167 5.90 -5.96 -12.80
N ARG A 168 6.07 -7.27 -12.59
CA ARG A 168 5.97 -8.35 -13.56
C ARG A 168 5.21 -9.54 -12.94
N GLU A 169 4.64 -10.37 -13.80
CA GLU A 169 4.06 -11.64 -13.40
C GLU A 169 5.16 -12.62 -12.95
N ILE A 170 4.91 -13.34 -11.86
CA ILE A 170 5.83 -14.37 -11.36
C ILE A 170 5.43 -15.71 -11.98
N ILE A 171 6.23 -16.17 -12.94
CA ILE A 171 6.00 -17.43 -13.66
C ILE A 171 7.06 -18.49 -13.27
N GLY A 172 7.98 -18.16 -12.35
CA GLY A 172 9.10 -19.01 -11.97
C GLY A 172 9.90 -18.43 -10.80
N PRO A 173 11.12 -18.94 -10.54
CA PRO A 173 12.01 -18.36 -9.55
C PRO A 173 12.35 -16.92 -9.89
N VAL A 174 12.55 -16.11 -8.85
CA VAL A 174 12.93 -14.70 -8.97
C VAL A 174 14.28 -14.51 -8.31
N LEU A 175 15.18 -13.81 -9.00
CA LEU A 175 16.50 -13.45 -8.47
C LEU A 175 16.49 -11.99 -8.01
N GLU A 176 16.86 -11.76 -6.76
CA GLU A 176 17.12 -10.40 -6.27
C GLU A 176 18.52 -9.97 -6.71
N ILE A 177 18.61 -8.80 -7.32
CA ILE A 177 19.88 -8.22 -7.78
C ILE A 177 20.18 -6.93 -7.02
N GLU A 178 21.47 -6.60 -6.93
CA GLU A 178 21.90 -5.39 -6.24
C GLU A 178 21.41 -4.14 -6.98
N ALA A 179 20.71 -3.26 -6.27
CA ALA A 179 20.17 -2.05 -6.86
C ALA A 179 21.30 -1.06 -7.23
N PRO A 180 21.26 -0.42 -8.42
CA PRO A 180 22.12 0.70 -8.76
C PRO A 180 22.07 1.82 -7.71
N THR A 181 23.17 2.54 -7.55
CA THR A 181 23.28 3.62 -6.55
C THR A 181 22.22 4.71 -6.76
N CYS A 182 21.92 5.08 -8.01
CA CYS A 182 20.86 6.04 -8.32
C CYS A 182 19.49 5.58 -7.78
N ILE A 183 19.18 4.29 -7.93
CA ILE A 183 17.91 3.70 -7.48
C ILE A 183 17.88 3.60 -5.96
N LYS A 184 18.98 3.20 -5.31
CA LYS A 184 19.08 3.22 -3.85
C LYS A 184 18.82 4.60 -3.28
N ASN A 185 19.38 5.64 -3.90
CA ASN A 185 19.16 7.03 -3.48
C ASN A 185 17.68 7.42 -3.66
N MET A 186 17.07 7.09 -4.80
CA MET A 186 15.64 7.35 -5.02
C MET A 186 14.74 6.61 -4.03
N ILE A 187 15.03 5.33 -3.77
CA ILE A 187 14.31 4.55 -2.75
C ILE A 187 14.40 5.26 -1.41
N SER A 188 15.60 5.68 -1.01
CA SER A 188 15.84 6.35 0.27
C SER A 188 15.07 7.66 0.35
N GLU A 189 15.11 8.50 -0.69
CA GLU A 189 14.38 9.77 -0.73
C GLU A 189 12.85 9.59 -0.65
N ILE A 190 12.31 8.63 -1.40
CA ILE A 190 10.87 8.33 -1.45
C ILE A 190 10.40 7.77 -0.11
N VAL A 191 11.13 6.79 0.45
CA VAL A 191 10.82 6.20 1.77
C VAL A 191 10.91 7.28 2.83
N ASP A 192 11.96 8.09 2.85
CA ASP A 192 12.13 9.18 3.82
C ASP A 192 11.03 10.23 3.70
N TYR A 193 10.60 10.57 2.48
CA TYR A 193 9.49 11.48 2.27
C TYR A 193 8.16 10.89 2.78
N ALA A 194 7.86 9.63 2.43
CA ALA A 194 6.65 8.94 2.85
C ALA A 194 6.61 8.80 4.39
N VAL A 195 7.70 8.36 5.00
CA VAL A 195 7.85 8.21 6.45
C VAL A 195 7.75 9.56 7.16
N ARG A 196 8.38 10.63 6.63
CA ARG A 196 8.24 11.98 7.22
C ARG A 196 6.81 12.48 7.14
N SER A 197 6.14 12.29 6.01
CA SER A 197 4.74 12.70 5.81
C SER A 197 3.80 11.93 6.73
N GLN A 198 4.03 10.63 6.89
CA GLN A 198 3.31 9.76 7.82
C GLN A 198 3.58 10.16 9.29
N ARG A 199 4.83 10.40 9.69
CA ARG A 199 5.20 10.83 11.06
C ARG A 199 4.62 12.18 11.44
N ARG A 200 4.47 13.09 10.48
CA ARG A 200 3.82 14.38 10.70
C ARG A 200 2.30 14.24 10.81
N ASN A 201 1.73 13.07 10.53
CA ASN A 201 0.29 12.80 10.49
C ASN A 201 -0.45 13.88 9.71
N GLN A 202 0.08 14.29 8.55
CA GLN A 202 -0.51 15.37 7.76
C GLN A 202 -1.43 14.88 6.65
N VAL A 203 -1.32 13.60 6.28
CA VAL A 203 -1.98 13.04 5.09
C VAL A 203 -2.64 11.71 5.43
N TRP A 204 -3.86 11.51 4.93
CA TRP A 204 -4.62 10.27 5.05
C TRP A 204 -4.03 9.19 4.14
N LEU A 205 -2.99 8.52 4.60
CA LEU A 205 -2.37 7.40 3.87
C LEU A 205 -3.11 6.10 4.19
N GLU A 206 -3.64 5.45 3.15
CA GLU A 206 -4.33 4.15 3.27
C GLU A 206 -3.35 2.97 3.47
N ALA A 207 -2.05 3.20 3.23
CA ALA A 207 -0.96 2.25 3.38
C ALA A 207 0.07 2.75 4.43
N ASP A 208 0.72 1.82 5.14
CA ASP A 208 1.84 2.10 6.04
C ASP A 208 3.16 1.90 5.30
N PHE A 209 3.84 2.99 4.99
CA PHE A 209 5.10 2.97 4.24
C PHE A 209 6.33 2.82 5.15
N SER A 210 6.16 2.80 6.47
CA SER A 210 7.29 2.65 7.41
C SER A 210 8.00 1.31 7.33
N SER A 211 7.31 0.29 6.82
CA SER A 211 7.84 -1.06 6.56
C SER A 211 8.14 -1.30 5.08
N MET A 212 8.04 -0.27 4.24
CA MET A 212 8.21 -0.41 2.80
C MET A 212 9.63 -0.88 2.47
N LYS A 213 9.71 -1.99 1.72
CA LYS A 213 10.96 -2.48 1.13
C LYS A 213 10.82 -2.50 -0.37
N ILE A 214 11.82 -2.03 -1.08
CA ILE A 214 11.87 -2.01 -2.54
C ILE A 214 13.09 -2.82 -2.97
N ARG A 215 12.87 -3.82 -3.82
CA ARG A 215 13.89 -4.76 -4.31
C ARG A 215 13.94 -4.71 -5.82
N VAL A 216 15.14 -4.80 -6.38
CA VAL A 216 15.35 -4.96 -7.82
C VAL A 216 15.41 -6.45 -8.11
N LEU A 217 14.59 -6.90 -9.07
CA LEU A 217 14.35 -8.32 -9.30
C LEU A 217 14.52 -8.68 -10.78
N HIS A 218 15.06 -9.85 -11.04
CA HIS A 218 15.07 -10.51 -12.34
C HIS A 218 14.08 -11.68 -12.33
N PHE A 219 13.04 -11.61 -13.17
CA PHE A 219 11.88 -12.50 -13.15
C PHE A 219 12.03 -13.78 -14.00
N LYS A 220 13.15 -13.93 -14.71
CA LYS A 220 13.54 -15.16 -15.44
C LYS A 220 15.04 -15.44 -15.32
N PRO A 221 15.55 -15.76 -14.12
CA PRO A 221 16.98 -15.94 -13.90
C PRO A 221 17.60 -17.08 -14.71
N GLU A 222 16.81 -18.04 -15.22
CA GLU A 222 17.29 -19.18 -16.01
C GLU A 222 17.88 -18.76 -17.36
N LEU A 223 17.48 -17.59 -17.87
CA LEU A 223 18.03 -17.02 -19.10
C LEU A 223 19.43 -16.45 -18.89
N LEU A 224 19.83 -16.13 -17.66
CA LEU A 224 21.15 -15.59 -17.35
C LEU A 224 22.23 -16.67 -17.47
N SER A 225 21.93 -17.90 -17.03
CA SER A 225 22.83 -19.05 -17.15
C SER A 225 23.09 -19.52 -18.59
N GLN A 226 22.27 -19.11 -19.56
CA GLN A 226 22.44 -19.49 -20.98
C GLN A 226 23.43 -18.59 -21.73
N VAL A 227 23.86 -17.47 -21.12
CA VAL A 227 24.82 -16.52 -21.73
C VAL A 227 26.27 -16.94 -21.46
N GLU A 228 26.52 -17.79 -20.46
CA GLU A 228 27.87 -18.20 -20.03
C GLU A 228 28.45 -19.43 -20.74
N GLU A 229 27.74 -20.11 -21.65
CA GLU A 229 28.34 -21.19 -22.44
C GLU A 229 29.12 -20.63 -23.65
N PRO A 230 30.46 -20.66 -23.65
CA PRO A 230 31.22 -20.35 -24.86
C PRO A 230 30.90 -21.41 -25.94
N PRO A 231 30.92 -21.04 -27.23
CA PRO A 231 30.72 -22.03 -28.29
C PRO A 231 31.81 -23.08 -28.17
N ALA A 232 31.40 -24.35 -28.01
CA ALA A 232 32.31 -25.49 -27.96
C ALA A 232 33.27 -25.42 -29.15
N GLU A 233 34.57 -25.31 -28.86
CA GLU A 233 35.63 -25.46 -29.84
C GLU A 233 35.40 -26.78 -30.59
N GLN A 234 35.14 -26.69 -31.89
CA GLN A 234 35.15 -27.86 -32.76
C GLN A 234 36.57 -28.40 -32.75
N GLU A 235 36.80 -29.50 -32.02
CA GLU A 235 38.03 -30.27 -32.06
C GLU A 235 38.36 -30.61 -33.52
N MET A 236 39.44 -30.00 -34.02
CA MET A 236 40.10 -30.45 -35.25
C MET A 236 40.58 -31.88 -35.04
N ALA A 237 39.97 -32.82 -35.77
CA ALA A 237 40.46 -34.17 -35.89
C ALA A 237 41.91 -34.16 -36.43
N PRO A 238 42.83 -34.96 -35.86
CA PRO A 238 44.14 -35.14 -36.44
C PRO A 238 44.00 -35.99 -37.70
N GLN A 239 44.44 -35.47 -38.84
CA GLN A 239 44.71 -36.29 -40.02
C GLN A 239 46.10 -36.89 -39.85
N ASP A 240 46.13 -38.17 -39.49
CA ASP A 240 47.31 -39.02 -39.54
C ASP A 240 47.74 -39.26 -41.01
N ASP A 241 49.06 -39.26 -41.19
CA ASP A 241 49.77 -39.58 -42.42
C ASP A 241 49.42 -40.97 -42.99
N ASN A 242 49.20 -41.04 -44.31
CA ASN A 242 49.68 -42.12 -45.17
C ASN A 242 49.73 -41.71 -46.66
#